data_AF-A0AAW0FGU3-F1
#
_entry.id   AF-A0AAW0FGU3-F1
#
_cell.length_a   1.000
_cell.length_b   1.000
_cell.length_c   1.000
_cell.angle_alpha   90.00
_cell.angle_beta   90.00
_cell.angle_gamma   90.00
#
_symmetry.space_group_name_H-M   'P 1'
#
loop_
_entity.id
_entity.type
_entity.pdbx_description
1 polymer ?
#
loop_
_entity_poly.entity_id
_entity_poly.type
_entity_poly.pdbx_seq_one_letter_code
_entity_poly.pdbx_strand_id
1 'polypeptide(L)' 'MQTIKCVVVGDGAVGKTFFDNYAVTVMIGDEPFTLGLFDTAGQEDYDRLRPLSYPSTDFNHNSSQRKSDEYM' A
#
# COMPACT_ATOMS: atom_id res chain seq x y z
N MET A 1 -17.22 13.04 -4.36
CA MET A 1 -16.29 12.10 -5.05
C MET A 1 -15.65 11.27 -3.98
N GLN A 2 -15.83 9.95 -4.02
CA GLN A 2 -15.30 9.04 -3.00
C GLN A 2 -13.89 8.59 -3.42
N THR A 3 -12.98 8.45 -2.46
CA THR A 3 -11.61 7.97 -2.69
C THR A 3 -11.42 6.69 -1.93
N ILE A 4 -10.89 5.67 -2.60
CA ILE A 4 -10.46 4.42 -1.98
C ILE A 4 -8.94 4.40 -2.00
N LYS A 5 -8.35 4.38 -0.81
CA LYS A 5 -6.90 4.32 -0.62
C LYS A 5 -6.48 2.89 -0.31
N CYS A 6 -5.68 2.33 -1.21
CA CYS A 6 -5.03 1.03 -1.07
C CYS A 6 -3.53 1.21 -0.82
N VAL A 7 -3.02 0.67 0.28
CA VAL A 7 -1.59 0.65 0.59
C VAL A 7 -1.06 -0.76 0.36
N VAL A 8 0.04 -0.88 -0.38
CA VAL A 8 0.76 -2.14 -0.61
C VAL A 8 2.18 -2.02 -0.08
N VAL A 9 2.61 -3.02 0.70
CA VAL A 9 3.96 -3.16 1.23
C VAL A 9 4.46 -4.54 0.79
N GLY A 10 5.49 -4.57 -0.05
CA GLY A 10 6.14 -5.82 -0.48
C GLY A 10 7.27 -6.26 0.45
N ASP A 11 8.03 -7.28 0.05
CA ASP A 11 9.30 -7.60 0.70
C ASP A 11 10.45 -6.77 0.10
N GLY A 12 11.48 -6.48 0.91
CA GLY A 12 12.58 -5.61 0.53
C GLY A 12 13.45 -6.10 -0.65
N ALA A 13 13.23 -7.34 -1.10
CA ALA A 13 14.03 -8.03 -2.10
C ALA A 13 13.53 -7.86 -3.56
N VAL A 14 12.28 -7.41 -3.78
CA VAL A 14 11.69 -7.33 -5.14
C VAL A 14 11.87 -5.97 -5.83
N GLY A 15 12.84 -5.17 -5.41
CA GLY A 15 13.15 -3.90 -6.11
C GLY A 15 12.05 -2.84 -6.00
N LYS A 16 11.29 -2.82 -4.90
CA LYS A 16 10.32 -1.76 -4.59
C LYS A 16 11.01 -0.39 -4.59
N THR A 17 10.78 0.40 -5.62
CA THR A 17 11.29 1.76 -5.75
C THR A 17 10.59 2.67 -4.75
N PHE A 18 11.39 3.24 -3.84
CA PHE A 18 11.25 4.44 -3.00
C PHE A 18 9.91 5.24 -2.90
N PHE A 19 8.74 4.60 -2.89
CA PHE A 19 7.40 5.17 -2.91
C PHE A 19 6.91 5.59 -4.31
N ASP A 20 5.87 4.90 -4.80
CA ASP A 20 5.10 5.30 -5.98
C ASP A 20 3.61 5.44 -5.62
N ASN A 21 2.99 6.48 -6.18
CA ASN A 21 1.57 6.76 -6.02
C ASN A 21 0.89 6.73 -7.39
N TYR A 22 -0.07 5.83 -7.55
CA TYR A 22 -0.91 5.75 -8.74
C TYR A 22 -2.35 6.07 -8.38
N ALA A 23 -3.01 6.91 -9.17
CA ALA A 23 -4.40 7.25 -8.97
C ALA A 23 -5.18 7.13 -10.29
N VAL A 24 -6.33 6.47 -10.25
CA VAL A 24 -7.23 6.35 -11.39
C VAL A 24 -8.66 6.61 -10.95
N THR A 25 -9.44 7.30 -11.78
CA THR A 25 -10.88 7.42 -11.58
C THR A 25 -11.58 6.29 -12.32
N VAL A 26 -12.43 5.55 -11.60
CA VAL A 26 -13.26 4.46 -12.12
C VAL A 26 -14.73 4.76 -11.87
N MET A 27 -15.60 4.30 -12.76
CA MET A 27 -17.05 4.37 -12.56
C MET A 27 -17.53 3.05 -11.95
N ILE A 28 -18.25 3.13 -10.83
CA ILE A 28 -18.94 1.99 -10.22
C ILE A 28 -20.43 2.29 -10.27
N GLY A 29 -21.13 1.69 -11.24
CA GLY A 29 -22.46 2.16 -11.63
C GLY A 29 -22.38 3.55 -12.26
N ASP A 30 -23.20 4.48 -11.78
CA ASP A 30 -23.23 5.89 -12.24
C ASP A 30 -22.40 6.84 -11.37
N GLU A 31 -21.68 6.32 -10.37
CA GLU A 31 -20.87 7.13 -9.45
C GLU A 31 -19.35 7.00 -9.73
N PRO A 32 -18.60 8.12 -9.77
CA PRO A 32 -17.16 8.12 -9.92
C PRO A 32 -16.43 7.91 -8.58
N PHE A 33 -15.44 7.01 -8.60
CA PHE A 33 -14.55 6.71 -7.48
C PHE A 33 -13.10 6.93 -7.89
N THR A 34 -12.29 7.47 -7.00
CA THR A 34 -10.83 7.54 -7.20
C THR A 34 -10.17 6.39 -6.47
N LEU A 35 -9.53 5.48 -7.20
CA LEU A 35 -8.69 4.42 -6.65
C LEU A 35 -7.26 4.93 -6.57
N GLY A 36 -6.72 5.04 -5.35
CA GLY A 36 -5.33 5.37 -5.08
C GLY A 36 -4.55 4.13 -4.63
N LEU A 37 -3.48 3.80 -5.35
CA LEU A 37 -2.51 2.78 -4.97
C LEU A 37 -1.24 3.46 -4.47
N PHE A 38 -0.87 3.18 -3.23
CA PHE A 38 0.32 3.70 -2.56
C PHE A 38 1.27 2.52 -2.32
N ASP A 39 2.27 2.35 -3.19
CA ASP A 39 3.30 1.31 -3.04
C ASP A 39 4.40 1.83 -2.11
N THR A 40 4.73 1.03 -1.10
CA THR A 40 5.70 1.42 -0.07
C THR A 40 6.85 0.43 0.00
N ALA A 41 8.00 0.92 0.43
CA ALA A 41 9.22 0.15 0.49
C ALA A 41 9.09 -1.05 1.46
N GLY A 42 9.53 -2.21 0.99
CA GLY A 42 9.42 -3.48 1.71
C GLY A 42 10.60 -3.81 2.63
N GLN A 43 11.66 -3.00 2.62
CA GLN A 43 12.83 -3.23 3.46
C GLN A 43 12.52 -2.90 4.93
N GLU A 44 13.14 -3.64 5.85
CA GLU A 44 12.98 -3.49 7.30
C GLU A 44 13.39 -2.10 7.79
N ASP A 45 14.33 -1.44 7.11
CA ASP A 45 14.77 -0.08 7.41
C ASP A 45 13.60 0.93 7.39
N TYR A 46 12.50 0.63 6.67
CA TYR A 46 11.31 1.46 6.59
C TYR A 46 10.20 1.07 7.57
N ASP A 47 10.41 0.07 8.43
CA ASP A 47 9.40 -0.43 9.38
C ASP A 47 8.86 0.67 10.28
N ARG A 48 9.71 1.63 10.67
CA ARG A 48 9.34 2.77 11.52
C ARG A 48 8.57 3.85 10.75
N LEU A 49 8.75 3.93 9.43
CA LEU A 49 8.10 4.93 8.58
C LEU A 49 6.76 4.42 8.03
N ARG A 50 6.60 3.10 7.90
CA ARG A 50 5.40 2.45 7.35
C ARG A 50 4.07 2.85 8.02
N PRO A 51 4.01 3.04 9.36
CA PRO A 51 2.80 3.54 10.01
C PRO A 51 2.32 4.90 9.49
N LEU A 52 3.20 5.72 8.91
CA LEU A 52 2.84 7.02 8.33
C LEU A 52 2.05 6.89 7.02
N SER A 53 2.08 5.74 6.37
CA SER A 53 1.36 5.50 5.11
C SER A 53 -0.09 5.07 5.33
N TYR A 54 -0.44 4.55 6.51
CA TYR A 54 -1.75 3.99 6.84
C TYR A 54 -2.88 4.97 7.18
N PRO A 55 -2.66 6.25 7.58
CA PRO A 55 -3.76 7.16 7.86
C PRO A 55 -4.73 7.24 6.68
N SER A 56 -6.02 7.16 6.98
CA SER A 56 -7.11 7.18 5.99
C SER A 56 -6.98 6.12 4.88
N THR A 57 -6.43 4.95 5.20
CA THR A 57 -6.34 3.81 4.28
C THR A 57 -7.55 2.91 4.46
N ASP A 58 -8.23 2.60 3.35
CA ASP A 58 -9.38 1.69 3.35
C ASP A 58 -8.92 0.23 3.33
N PHE A 59 -7.83 -0.06 2.61
CA PHE A 59 -7.25 -1.40 2.49
C PHE A 59 -5.71 -1.37 2.57
N ASN A 60 -5.14 -2.20 3.44
CA ASN A 60 -3.68 -2.34 3.58
C ASN A 60 -3.27 -3.81 3.36
N HIS A 61 -2.35 -4.03 2.43
CA HIS A 61 -1.72 -5.33 2.21
C HIS A 61 -0.22 -5.25 2.52
N ASN A 62 0.19 -5.91 3.60
CA ASN A 62 1.60 -6.01 3.98
C ASN A 62 2.09 -7.46 3.90
N SER A 63 2.91 -7.77 2.89
CA SER A 63 3.50 -9.10 2.74
C SER A 63 4.83 -9.26 3.50
N SER A 64 5.47 -8.18 3.97
CA SER A 64 6.73 -8.28 4.73
C SER A 64 6.52 -8.91 6.12
N GLN A 65 5.39 -8.61 6.77
CA GLN A 65 5.04 -9.19 8.08
C GLN A 65 4.69 -10.68 8.02
N ARG A 66 4.28 -11.22 6.87
CA ARG A 66 4.00 -12.66 6.78
C ARG A 66 5.27 -13.51 6.82
N LYS A 67 6.42 -12.97 6.41
CA LYS A 67 7.70 -13.69 6.47
C LYS A 67 8.22 -13.82 7.91
N SER A 68 7.94 -12.90 8.83
CA SER A 68 8.37 -13.06 10.23
C SER A 68 7.64 -14.19 10.95
N ASP A 69 6.41 -14.50 10.54
CA ASP A 69 5.59 -15.54 11.15
C ASP A 69 5.83 -16.94 10.55
N GLU A 70 6.39 -17.01 9.33
CA GLU A 70 6.66 -18.26 8.60
C GLU A 70 8.07 -18.84 8.90
N TYR A 71 8.98 -18.04 9.43
CA TYR A 71 10.34 -18.45 9.83
C TYR A 71 10.49 -18.73 11.34
N MET A 72 9.37 -18.94 12.05
CA MET A 72 9.34 -19.38 13.46
C MET A 72 8.75 -20.77 13.61
#